data_AF-A0A535Z7U2-F1
#
_entry.id   AF-A0A535Z7U2-F1
#
_cell.length_a   1.000
_cell.length_b   1.000
_cell.length_c   1.000
_cell.angle_alpha   90.00
_cell.angle_beta   90.00
_cell.angle_gamma   90.00
#
_symmetry.space_group_name_H-M   'P 1'
#
loop_
_entity.id
_entity.type
_entity.pdbx_description
1 polymer ?
#
loop_
_entity_poly.entity_id
_entity_poly.type
_entity_poly.pdbx_seq_one_letter_code
_entity_poly.pdbx_strand_id
1 'polypeptide(L)' 'TPEIDRLSRAAARAVGGGVLAIDLLEHPDGLVVSEVNYTMEFRNSIETTGIDIPGRIVDHVLRVGELEAVPA' A
#
# COMPACT_ATOMS: atom_id res chain seq x y z
N THR A 1 -4.65 5.96 -10.00
CA THR A 1 -4.70 7.37 -10.46
C THR A 1 -3.82 8.23 -9.55
N PRO A 2 -3.47 9.47 -9.91
CA PRO A 2 -2.67 10.35 -9.03
C PRO A 2 -3.32 10.60 -7.66
N GLU A 3 -4.65 10.69 -7.59
CA GLU A 3 -5.37 10.87 -6.33
C GLU A 3 -5.28 9.65 -5.41
N ILE A 4 -5.51 8.44 -5.96
CA ILE A 4 -5.36 7.18 -5.23
C ILE A 4 -3.93 7.04 -4.69
N ASP A 5 -2.91 7.26 -5.53
CA ASP A 5 -1.50 7.15 -5.09
C ASP A 5 -1.19 8.13 -3.94
N ARG A 6 -1.61 9.39 -4.08
CA ARG A 6 -1.40 10.42 -3.04
C ARG A 6 -2.06 10.03 -1.72
N LEU A 7 -3.33 9.60 -1.75
CA LEU A 7 -4.08 9.23 -0.55
C LEU A 7 -3.51 7.97 0.10
N SER A 8 -3.25 6.92 -0.68
CA SER A 8 -2.68 5.66 -0.18
C SER A 8 -1.32 5.88 0.48
N ARG A 9 -0.44 6.67 -0.12
CA ARG A 9 0.87 7.02 0.49
C ARG A 9 0.71 7.87 1.75
N ALA A 10 -0.22 8.83 1.75
CA ALA A 10 -0.48 9.64 2.94
C ALA A 10 -1.00 8.79 4.11
N ALA A 11 -1.92 7.86 3.85
CA ALA A 11 -2.45 6.93 4.83
C ALA A 11 -1.35 6.01 5.39
N ALA A 12 -0.51 5.44 4.52
CA ALA A 12 0.62 4.62 4.94
C ALA A 12 1.58 5.39 5.85
N ARG A 13 1.98 6.61 5.45
CA ARG A 13 2.84 7.47 6.28
C ARG A 13 2.22 7.82 7.63
N ALA A 14 0.91 8.07 7.67
CA ALA A 14 0.21 8.42 8.91
C ALA A 14 0.28 7.33 9.98
N VAL A 15 0.47 6.07 9.58
CA VAL A 15 0.56 4.92 10.51
C VAL A 15 1.98 4.36 10.67
N GLY A 16 3.00 5.02 10.12
CA GLY A 16 4.41 4.61 10.24
C GLY A 16 4.97 3.81 9.05
N GLY A 17 4.19 3.62 7.99
CA GLY A 17 4.64 2.99 6.75
C GLY A 17 4.68 1.46 6.80
N GLY A 18 5.45 0.86 5.89
CA GLY A 18 5.58 -0.58 5.75
C GLY A 18 4.77 -1.15 4.59
N VAL A 19 4.26 -2.36 4.78
CA VAL A 19 3.53 -3.15 3.78
C VAL A 19 2.07 -3.19 4.19
N LEU A 20 1.24 -2.35 3.55
CA LEU A 20 -0.14 -2.09 3.96
C LEU A 20 -1.10 -2.20 2.77
N ALA A 21 -2.32 -2.64 3.02
CA ALA A 21 -3.45 -2.42 2.12
C ALA A 21 -4.28 -1.22 2.60
N ILE A 22 -4.68 -0.35 1.67
CA ILE A 22 -5.44 0.86 1.97
C ILE A 22 -6.77 0.79 1.22
N ASP A 23 -7.86 0.80 1.98
CA ASP A 23 -9.19 0.74 1.40
C ASP A 23 -9.73 2.16 1.23
N LEU A 24 -10.15 2.46 0.00
CA LEU A 24 -10.72 3.76 -0.38
C LEU A 24 -12.18 3.59 -0.74
N LEU A 25 -13.00 4.54 -0.31
CA LEU A 25 -14.40 4.65 -0.69
C LEU A 25 -14.63 5.95 -1.48
N GLU A 26 -15.54 5.89 -2.44
CA GLU A 26 -15.99 7.07 -3.19
C GLU A 26 -17.02 7.85 -2.34
N HIS A 27 -16.78 9.14 -2.17
CA HIS A 27 -17.69 10.09 -1.52
C HIS A 27 -18.05 11.21 -2.51
N PRO A 28 -19.21 11.89 -2.39
CA PRO A 28 -19.58 13.00 -3.27
C PRO A 28 -18.50 14.10 -3.42
N ASP A 29 -17.68 14.27 -2.38
CA ASP A 29 -16.61 15.28 -2.33
C ASP A 29 -15.20 14.73 -2.68
N GLY A 30 -15.09 13.47 -3.09
CA GLY A 30 -13.82 12.83 -3.47
C GLY A 30 -13.59 11.48 -2.78
N LEU A 31 -12.36 10.95 -2.87
CA LEU A 31 -12.01 9.67 -2.23
C LEU A 31 -11.71 9.85 -0.74
N VAL A 32 -12.19 8.89 0.08
CA VAL A 32 -11.90 8.83 1.53
C VAL A 32 -11.22 7.51 1.89
N VAL A 33 -10.32 7.56 2.88
CA VAL A 33 -9.67 6.36 3.44
C VAL A 33 -10.60 5.74 4.48
N SER A 34 -10.97 4.47 4.28
CA SER A 34 -11.85 3.74 5.20
C SER A 34 -11.07 2.89 6.20
N GLU A 35 -10.04 2.19 5.74
CA GLU A 35 -9.26 1.26 6.56
C GLU A 35 -7.80 1.18 6.12
N VAL A 36 -6.92 0.85 7.06
CA VAL A 36 -5.50 0.53 6.84
C VAL A 36 -5.21 -0.86 7.41
N ASN A 37 -4.93 -1.82 6.53
CA ASN A 37 -4.75 -3.22 6.88
C ASN A 37 -3.25 -3.59 6.90
N TYR A 38 -2.76 -4.02 8.07
CA TYR A 38 -1.34 -4.39 8.27
C TYR A 38 -1.02 -5.84 7.89
N THR A 39 -2.03 -6.71 7.79
CA THR A 39 -1.90 -8.10 7.33
C THR A 39 -2.83 -8.32 6.15
N MET A 40 -2.41 -7.89 4.96
CA MET A 40 -3.28 -7.93 3.79
C MET A 40 -3.32 -9.30 3.12
N GLU A 41 -4.48 -9.65 2.59
CA GLU A 41 -4.61 -10.72 1.61
C GLU A 41 -4.47 -10.13 0.20
N PHE A 42 -3.72 -10.80 -0.67
CA PHE A 42 -3.45 -10.29 -2.03
C PHE A 42 -3.64 -11.34 -3.12
N ARG A 43 -4.12 -12.56 -2.78
CA ARG A 43 -4.23 -13.69 -3.74
C ARG A 43 -5.02 -13.31 -4.99
N ASN A 44 -6.18 -12.68 -4.80
CA ASN A 44 -7.07 -12.32 -5.91
C ASN A 44 -6.56 -11.09 -6.69
N SER A 45 -5.71 -10.28 -6.08
CA SER A 45 -5.19 -9.05 -6.69
C SER A 45 -4.07 -9.32 -7.70
N ILE A 46 -3.35 -10.44 -7.58
CA ILE A 46 -2.23 -10.79 -8.48
C ILE A 46 -2.73 -10.93 -9.91
N GLU A 47 -3.75 -11.76 -10.15
CA GLU A 47 -4.28 -11.98 -11.49
C GLU A 47 -4.90 -10.72 -12.08
N THR A 48 -5.71 -10.00 -11.29
CA THR A 48 -6.39 -8.78 -11.76
C THR A 48 -5.43 -7.66 -12.14
N THR A 49 -4.33 -7.51 -11.41
CA THR A 49 -3.38 -6.41 -11.63
C THR A 49 -2.19 -6.80 -12.51
N GLY A 50 -1.89 -8.10 -12.63
CA GLY A 50 -0.66 -8.61 -13.25
C GLY A 50 0.60 -8.25 -12.46
N ILE A 51 0.47 -7.81 -11.19
CA ILE A 51 1.58 -7.38 -10.35
C ILE A 51 2.01 -8.54 -9.45
N ASP A 52 3.32 -8.79 -9.42
CA ASP A 52 3.93 -9.66 -8.42
C ASP A 52 3.99 -8.97 -7.05
N ILE A 53 2.86 -9.02 -6.32
CA ILE A 53 2.75 -8.44 -4.98
C ILE A 53 3.69 -9.15 -3.98
N PRO A 54 3.76 -10.50 -3.92
CA PRO A 54 4.73 -11.20 -3.07
C PRO A 54 6.18 -10.78 -3.30
N GLY A 55 6.62 -10.69 -4.57
CA GLY A 55 7.97 -10.25 -4.92
C GLY A 55 8.26 -8.83 -4.40
N ARG A 56 7.32 -7.90 -4.58
CA ARG A 56 7.47 -6.52 -4.04
C ARG A 56 7.55 -6.46 -2.51
N ILE A 57 6.85 -7.36 -1.81
CA ILE A 57 6.97 -7.47 -0.34
C ILE A 57 8.37 -7.96 0.03
N VAL A 58 8.87 -8.99 -0.64
CA VAL A 58 10.25 -9.50 -0.43
C VAL A 58 11.28 -8.40 -0.69
N ASP A 59 11.18 -7.69 -1.82
CA ASP A 59 12.07 -6.57 -2.15
C ASP A 59 12.04 -5.47 -1.08
N HIS A 60 10.85 -5.18 -0.53
CA HIS A 60 10.72 -4.21 0.55
C HIS A 60 11.43 -4.69 1.82
N VAL A 61 11.21 -5.93 2.24
CA VAL A 61 11.81 -6.49 3.47
C VAL A 61 13.33 -6.58 3.35
N LEU A 62 13.86 -6.99 2.19
CA LEU A 62 15.32 -7.01 1.95
C LEU A 62 15.92 -5.61 2.08
N ARG A 63 15.29 -4.62 1.45
CA ARG A 63 15.71 -3.21 1.53
C ARG A 63 15.75 -2.67 2.96
N VAL A 64 14.69 -2.95 3.73
CA VAL A 64 14.64 -2.58 5.17
C VAL A 64 15.73 -3.30 5.95
N GLY A 65 15.95 -4.59 5.69
CA GLY A 65 16.98 -5.40 6.34
C GLY A 65 18.41 -4.92 6.06
N GLU A 66 18.64 -4.34 4.89
CA GLU A 66 19.90 -3.70 4.49
C GLU A 66 20.08 -2.29 5.08
N LEU A 67 19.13 -1.81 5.90
CA LEU A 67 19.10 -0.45 6.47
C LEU A 67 19.10 0.66 5.42
N GLU A 68 18.67 0.36 4.20
CA GLU A 68 18.44 1.40 3.21
C GLU A 68 17.26 2.26 3.65
N ALA A 69 17.35 3.57 3.40
CA ALA A 69 16.23 4.48 3.66
C ALA A 69 15.06 4.07 2.76
N VAL A 70 14.06 3.41 3.33
CA VAL A 70 12.83 3.06 2.61
C VAL A 70 11.90 4.28 2.65
N PRO A 71 11.59 4.90 1.51
CA PRO A 71 10.66 6.02 1.49
C PRO A 71 9.29 5.56 1.98
N ALA A 72 8.70 6.33 2.88
CA ALA A 72 7.37 6.10 3.42
C ALA A 72 6.25 6.64 2.49
#